data_AF-A0A367L9V5-F1
#
_entry.id   AF-A0A367L9V5-F1
#
_cell.length_a   1.000
_cell.length_b   1.000
_cell.length_c   1.000
_cell.angle_alpha   90.00
_cell.angle_beta   90.00
_cell.angle_gamma   90.00
#
_symmetry.space_group_name_H-M   'P 1'
#
loop_
_entity.id
_entity.type
_entity.pdbx_description
1 polymer ?
#
loop_
_entity_poly.entity_id
_entity_poly.type
_entity_poly.pdbx_seq_one_letter_code
_entity_poly.pdbx_strand_id
1 'polypeptide(L)'
;MSTIASPREPPPRRLPSSTLSEGGLNNTSTPASPAQGPAKQPQQQQQQQPSRSNRAALREYYNLSTTNTNTSPPRIDVPDSEVPTSDLDAADLDAVAYVDALASRSGIETLLRLYTRVVAEVRALEAEKKALVYDNYSKLISATETIRKVMRASMDPLKPLASTLDPVITQIYSQASSIRESLRESMPAPESEEAKARARRRRSRLLAIEVLATPQRLRLLVRDGREDEARRQWELPRRLLLTWRDKGVGGDDVQTCIDQGDAVFGQGKRPDEPTTRET
;
A
#
# COMPACT_ATOMS: atom_id res chain seq x y z
N MET A 1 -19.82 -50.63 52.86
CA MET A 1 -19.82 -49.50 53.83
C MET A 1 -18.41 -48.96 53.91
N SER A 2 -18.29 -47.64 53.85
CA SER A 2 -17.11 -46.85 53.50
C SER A 2 -16.00 -46.82 54.56
N THR A 3 -14.73 -46.76 54.12
CA THR A 3 -13.61 -46.14 54.86
C THR A 3 -12.48 -45.70 53.92
N ILE A 4 -12.38 -44.37 53.77
CA ILE A 4 -11.17 -43.51 53.84
C ILE A 4 -9.84 -44.05 53.25
N ALA A 5 -9.33 -43.34 52.22
CA ALA A 5 -7.92 -42.92 52.16
C ALA A 5 -7.73 -41.82 51.09
N SER A 6 -7.50 -40.58 51.54
CA SER A 6 -7.03 -39.47 50.68
C SER A 6 -5.64 -39.77 50.10
N PRO A 7 -5.37 -39.37 48.84
CA PRO A 7 -4.02 -39.38 48.29
C PRO A 7 -3.11 -38.34 48.96
N ARG A 8 -1.89 -38.75 49.28
CA ARG A 8 -0.85 -38.00 49.97
C ARG A 8 -0.03 -37.18 48.96
N GLU A 9 -0.16 -35.85 48.97
CA GLU A 9 0.71 -34.94 48.21
C GLU A 9 2.10 -34.76 48.90
N PRO A 10 3.21 -34.78 48.15
CA PRO A 10 4.51 -34.30 48.63
C PRO A 10 4.71 -32.79 48.35
N PRO A 11 5.46 -32.06 49.22
CA PRO A 11 5.48 -30.59 49.26
C PRO A 11 6.39 -29.91 48.22
N PRO A 12 6.19 -28.60 47.94
CA PRO A 12 6.93 -27.85 46.93
C PRO A 12 8.36 -27.47 47.39
N ARG A 13 9.35 -27.63 46.50
CA ARG A 13 10.72 -27.14 46.69
C ARG A 13 10.79 -25.62 46.58
N ARG A 14 11.24 -24.97 47.66
CA ARG A 14 11.76 -23.59 47.67
C ARG A 14 13.18 -23.58 47.10
N LEU A 15 13.49 -22.62 46.23
CA LEU A 15 14.86 -22.20 45.92
C LEU A 15 15.06 -20.77 46.46
N PRO A 16 16.20 -20.47 47.10
CA PRO A 16 16.43 -19.17 47.74
C PRO A 16 16.87 -18.08 46.75
N SER A 17 16.37 -16.88 47.03
CA SER A 17 16.84 -15.59 46.55
C SER A 17 18.25 -15.29 47.06
N SER A 18 19.11 -14.78 46.20
CA SER A 18 20.33 -14.08 46.58
C SER A 18 20.38 -12.74 45.85
N THR A 19 20.27 -11.66 46.61
CA THR A 19 20.39 -10.27 46.17
C THR A 19 21.58 -9.62 46.87
N LEU A 20 22.18 -8.64 46.19
CA LEU A 20 23.13 -7.60 46.64
C LEU A 20 24.60 -8.04 46.62
N SER A 21 25.58 -7.25 46.14
CA SER A 21 25.75 -5.81 46.34
C SER A 21 26.72 -5.14 45.33
N GLU A 22 26.65 -3.81 45.33
CA GLU A 22 27.22 -2.77 44.48
C GLU A 22 28.75 -2.55 44.53
N GLY A 23 29.22 -1.75 43.55
CA GLY A 23 30.50 -1.02 43.51
C GLY A 23 31.07 -1.05 42.10
N GLY A 24 31.29 0.03 41.34
CA GLY A 24 31.46 1.43 41.65
C GLY A 24 32.67 1.95 40.83
N LEU A 25 32.40 2.79 39.83
CA LEU A 25 33.24 3.93 39.39
C LEU A 25 34.53 3.68 38.56
N ASN A 26 34.49 4.17 37.30
CA ASN A 26 35.36 5.22 36.72
C ASN A 26 36.10 4.95 35.39
N ASN A 27 35.70 5.77 34.40
CA ASN A 27 36.49 6.60 33.47
C ASN A 27 37.45 6.02 32.43
N THR A 28 37.29 6.51 31.18
CA THR A 28 38.24 7.40 30.43
C THR A 28 37.81 7.38 28.94
N SER A 29 37.02 8.37 28.46
CA SER A 29 37.39 9.46 27.52
C SER A 29 38.15 9.01 26.25
N THR A 30 37.77 9.33 25.00
CA THR A 30 37.71 10.65 24.29
C THR A 30 37.58 10.35 22.75
N PRO A 31 37.43 11.31 21.81
CA PRO A 31 36.47 12.41 21.72
C PRO A 31 35.87 12.62 20.29
N ALA A 32 35.03 13.65 20.22
CA ALA A 32 34.29 14.30 19.13
C ALA A 32 34.98 14.55 17.77
N SER A 33 34.17 14.68 16.71
CA SER A 33 33.98 15.97 16.02
C SER A 33 32.76 16.04 15.06
N PRO A 34 32.28 17.26 14.74
CA PRO A 34 30.89 17.58 14.33
C PRO A 34 30.78 18.09 12.87
N ALA A 35 29.55 18.26 12.35
CA ALA A 35 29.11 19.47 11.61
C ALA A 35 27.76 19.29 10.88
N GLN A 36 27.08 20.44 10.73
CA GLN A 36 25.69 20.69 10.33
C GLN A 36 25.44 20.71 8.81
N GLY A 37 24.25 20.22 8.40
CA GLY A 37 23.33 20.74 7.36
C GLY A 37 23.80 20.83 5.88
N PRO A 38 22.90 21.05 4.89
CA PRO A 38 21.48 21.44 4.99
C PRO A 38 20.47 20.59 4.17
N ALA A 39 19.19 20.88 4.40
CA ALA A 39 18.03 20.30 3.71
C ALA A 39 17.92 20.68 2.22
N LYS A 40 17.53 19.71 1.39
CA LYS A 40 16.77 19.89 0.13
C LYS A 40 15.90 18.65 -0.15
N GLN A 41 14.59 18.84 -0.30
CA GLN A 41 13.74 18.03 -1.20
C GLN A 41 13.71 18.73 -2.58
N PRO A 42 13.14 18.18 -3.67
CA PRO A 42 12.45 16.89 -3.88
C PRO A 42 12.95 16.09 -5.12
N GLN A 43 12.60 14.81 -5.28
CA GLN A 43 12.04 14.21 -6.52
C GLN A 43 11.99 12.66 -6.51
N GLN A 44 10.78 12.20 -6.83
CA GLN A 44 10.33 11.02 -7.59
C GLN A 44 11.29 9.91 -8.07
N GLN A 45 10.75 8.69 -7.97
CA GLN A 45 10.83 7.51 -8.86
C GLN A 45 11.84 6.37 -8.57
N GLN A 46 11.21 5.19 -8.43
CA GLN A 46 11.62 3.82 -8.82
C GLN A 46 12.40 2.92 -7.84
N GLN A 47 11.67 1.86 -7.46
CA GLN A 47 12.08 0.44 -7.35
C GLN A 47 13.21 0.08 -6.37
N GLN A 48 12.89 -0.83 -5.43
CA GLN A 48 13.52 -2.16 -5.37
C GLN A 48 12.93 -3.07 -4.28
N GLN A 49 12.59 -4.29 -4.70
CA GLN A 49 12.10 -5.39 -3.87
C GLN A 49 13.25 -6.02 -3.07
N PRO A 50 13.14 -6.19 -1.74
CA PRO A 50 14.10 -7.01 -1.00
C PRO A 50 13.74 -8.52 -0.99
N SER A 51 12.66 -8.95 -1.65
CA SER A 51 12.19 -10.35 -1.56
C SER A 51 12.80 -11.33 -2.57
N ARG A 52 13.48 -10.83 -3.61
CA ARG A 52 14.01 -11.68 -4.70
C ARG A 52 15.32 -12.36 -4.31
N SER A 53 16.21 -11.62 -3.65
CA SER A 53 17.51 -12.12 -3.18
C SER A 53 17.32 -13.21 -2.11
N ASN A 54 16.48 -12.97 -1.09
CA ASN A 54 16.25 -13.97 -0.05
C ASN A 54 15.55 -15.23 -0.61
N ARG A 55 14.62 -15.07 -1.57
CA ARG A 55 14.01 -16.20 -2.27
C ARG A 55 15.00 -16.95 -3.17
N ALA A 56 16.00 -16.27 -3.74
CA ALA A 56 17.07 -16.90 -4.52
C ALA A 56 18.06 -17.65 -3.61
N ALA A 57 18.50 -17.02 -2.51
CA ALA A 57 19.38 -17.63 -1.52
C ALA A 57 18.75 -18.88 -0.89
N LEU A 58 17.46 -18.86 -0.58
CA LEU A 58 16.75 -20.04 -0.09
C LEU A 58 16.66 -21.13 -1.17
N ARG A 59 16.49 -20.77 -2.45
CA ARG A 59 16.46 -21.76 -3.54
C ARG A 59 17.81 -22.41 -3.77
N GLU A 60 18.88 -21.64 -3.65
CA GLU A 60 20.26 -22.12 -3.77
C GLU A 60 20.64 -22.99 -2.56
N TYR A 61 20.26 -22.57 -1.34
CA TYR A 61 20.46 -23.36 -0.11
C TYR A 61 19.76 -24.72 -0.14
N TYR A 62 18.60 -24.82 -0.81
CA TYR A 62 17.85 -26.06 -0.98
C TYR A 62 17.99 -26.70 -2.37
N ASN A 63 18.91 -26.22 -3.22
CA ASN A 63 19.15 -26.72 -4.60
C ASN A 63 17.87 -26.86 -5.47
N LEU A 64 16.87 -26.00 -5.27
CA LEU A 64 15.52 -26.16 -5.81
C LEU A 64 15.36 -25.87 -7.32
N SER A 65 16.45 -25.62 -8.06
CA SER A 65 16.37 -24.99 -9.39
C SER A 65 17.08 -25.72 -10.54
N THR A 66 17.38 -27.01 -10.41
CA THR A 66 18.02 -27.81 -11.49
C THR A 66 17.17 -28.96 -12.04
N THR A 67 15.95 -29.19 -11.55
CA THR A 67 15.08 -30.26 -12.07
C THR A 67 13.78 -29.69 -12.62
N ASN A 68 13.82 -29.18 -13.85
CA ASN A 68 12.59 -28.92 -14.59
C ASN A 68 12.68 -29.44 -16.03
N THR A 69 12.53 -30.75 -16.17
CA THR A 69 11.83 -31.35 -17.31
C THR A 69 11.06 -32.60 -16.86
N ASN A 70 9.74 -32.46 -16.78
CA ASN A 70 8.70 -33.49 -16.93
C ASN A 70 8.42 -34.49 -15.77
N THR A 71 7.26 -34.24 -15.15
CA THR A 71 6.26 -35.24 -14.67
C THR A 71 6.65 -36.24 -13.58
N SER A 72 6.62 -35.82 -12.31
CA SER A 72 6.22 -36.65 -11.14
C SER A 72 6.19 -35.80 -9.86
N PRO A 73 5.44 -36.18 -8.79
CA PRO A 73 5.54 -35.53 -7.48
C PRO A 73 7.00 -35.52 -6.97
N PRO A 74 7.39 -34.56 -6.10
CA PRO A 74 8.77 -34.38 -5.71
C PRO A 74 9.29 -35.62 -4.98
N ARG A 75 10.11 -36.40 -5.67
CA ARG A 75 10.94 -37.42 -5.05
C ARG A 75 11.99 -36.66 -4.24
N ILE A 76 12.04 -36.94 -2.93
CA ILE A 76 13.16 -36.53 -2.10
C ILE A 76 14.32 -37.39 -2.60
N ASP A 77 15.07 -36.87 -3.56
CA ASP A 77 16.33 -37.47 -3.97
C ASP A 77 17.30 -37.22 -2.82
N VAL A 78 17.33 -38.18 -1.90
CA VAL A 78 18.41 -38.32 -0.92
C VAL A 78 19.68 -38.36 -1.77
N PRO A 79 20.64 -37.44 -1.59
CA PRO A 79 21.88 -37.47 -2.34
C PRO A 79 22.50 -38.87 -2.16
N ASP A 80 22.93 -39.48 -3.27
CA ASP A 80 23.53 -40.81 -3.32
C ASP A 80 24.31 -41.09 -2.04
N SER A 81 23.79 -42.02 -1.23
CA SER A 81 24.46 -42.45 -0.01
C SER A 81 25.87 -42.87 -0.40
N GLU A 82 26.91 -42.23 0.16
CA GLU A 82 28.32 -42.57 -0.11
C GLU A 82 28.66 -44.02 0.35
N VAL A 83 27.71 -44.71 0.98
CA VAL A 83 27.79 -46.12 1.34
C VAL A 83 27.36 -46.98 0.15
N PRO A 84 28.25 -47.83 -0.40
CA PRO A 84 27.89 -48.78 -1.43
C PRO A 84 26.71 -49.63 -0.98
N THR A 85 25.67 -49.74 -1.83
CA THR A 85 24.51 -50.60 -1.56
C THR A 85 24.97 -52.03 -1.36
N SER A 86 24.68 -52.59 -0.18
CA SER A 86 24.97 -53.97 0.15
C SER A 86 23.99 -54.93 -0.52
N ASP A 87 24.38 -56.19 -0.70
CA ASP A 87 23.44 -57.26 -1.10
C ASP A 87 22.26 -57.38 -0.11
N LEU A 88 22.46 -56.93 1.14
CA LEU A 88 21.43 -56.85 2.18
C LEU A 88 20.41 -55.71 1.98
N ASP A 89 20.71 -54.76 1.09
CA ASP A 89 19.85 -53.60 0.80
C ASP A 89 18.93 -53.83 -0.42
N ALA A 90 18.98 -55.02 -1.03
CA ALA A 90 18.13 -55.37 -2.16
C ALA A 90 16.65 -55.41 -1.75
N ALA A 91 15.78 -54.78 -2.56
CA ALA A 91 14.34 -54.69 -2.27
C ALA A 91 13.64 -56.06 -2.19
N ASP A 92 14.15 -57.04 -2.93
CA ASP A 92 13.61 -58.41 -3.02
C ASP A 92 14.43 -59.43 -2.20
N LEU A 93 15.11 -58.98 -1.13
CA LEU A 93 15.96 -59.85 -0.32
C LEU A 93 15.16 -60.98 0.34
N ASP A 94 15.44 -62.23 -0.06
CA ASP A 94 15.05 -63.41 0.69
C ASP A 94 16.08 -63.70 1.80
N ALA A 95 15.76 -63.25 3.01
CA ALA A 95 16.63 -63.40 4.18
C ALA A 95 16.94 -64.86 4.50
N VAL A 96 16.00 -65.79 4.27
CA VAL A 96 16.19 -67.21 4.61
C VAL A 96 17.15 -67.84 3.62
N ALA A 97 16.90 -67.67 2.32
CA ALA A 97 17.79 -68.18 1.27
C ALA A 97 19.20 -67.57 1.35
N TYR A 98 19.31 -66.28 1.69
CA TYR A 98 20.60 -65.61 1.88
C TYR A 98 21.39 -66.20 3.05
N VAL A 99 20.75 -66.41 4.21
CA VAL A 99 21.39 -66.99 5.39
C VAL A 99 21.79 -68.45 5.14
N ASP A 100 20.95 -69.25 4.47
CA ASP A 100 21.23 -70.64 4.13
C ASP A 100 22.42 -70.75 3.13
N ALA A 101 22.46 -69.88 2.12
CA ALA A 101 23.58 -69.79 1.19
C ALA A 101 24.88 -69.31 1.87
N LEU A 102 24.76 -68.44 2.86
CA LEU A 102 25.92 -67.96 3.64
C LEU A 102 26.42 -69.04 4.60
N ALA A 103 25.53 -69.75 5.29
CA ALA A 103 25.88 -70.82 6.23
C ALA A 103 26.50 -72.04 5.54
N SER A 104 26.08 -72.34 4.30
CA SER A 104 26.65 -73.44 3.51
C SER A 104 28.03 -73.10 2.91
N ARG A 105 28.33 -71.82 2.66
CA ARG A 105 29.60 -71.39 2.02
C ARG A 105 30.66 -70.89 3.01
N SER A 106 30.26 -70.43 4.20
CA SER A 106 31.15 -69.74 5.14
C SER A 106 31.43 -70.55 6.41
N GLY A 107 32.63 -70.36 6.97
CA GLY A 107 32.99 -70.94 8.27
C GLY A 107 32.36 -70.16 9.43
N ILE A 108 32.26 -70.80 10.59
CA ILE A 108 31.59 -70.24 11.77
C ILE A 108 32.18 -68.90 12.24
N GLU A 109 33.49 -68.72 12.08
CA GLU A 109 34.18 -67.47 12.41
C GLU A 109 33.70 -66.30 11.55
N THR A 110 33.55 -66.52 10.24
CA THR A 110 33.03 -65.52 9.31
C THR A 110 31.58 -65.16 9.63
N LEU A 111 30.77 -66.16 9.97
CA LEU A 111 29.37 -65.97 10.37
C LEU A 111 29.27 -65.13 11.66
N LEU A 112 30.15 -65.38 12.63
CA LEU A 112 30.19 -64.64 13.90
C LEU A 112 30.62 -63.18 13.70
N ARG A 113 31.62 -62.93 12.84
CA ARG A 113 32.03 -61.56 12.47
C ARG A 113 30.93 -60.82 11.71
N LEU A 114 30.21 -61.51 10.84
CA LEU A 114 29.09 -60.90 10.10
C LEU A 114 27.92 -60.59 11.05
N TYR A 115 27.60 -61.49 11.98
CA TYR A 115 26.61 -61.24 13.01
C TYR A 115 26.93 -60.00 13.85
N THR A 116 28.17 -59.89 14.36
CA THR A 116 28.55 -58.73 15.19
C THR A 116 28.52 -57.43 14.38
N ARG A 117 28.91 -57.48 13.10
CA ARG A 117 28.81 -56.34 12.17
C ARG A 117 27.35 -55.92 11.95
N VAL A 118 26.47 -56.84 11.56
CA VAL A 118 25.05 -56.54 11.30
C VAL A 118 24.36 -56.01 12.56
N VAL A 119 24.64 -56.60 13.73
CA VAL A 119 24.09 -56.10 15.00
C VAL A 119 24.57 -54.68 15.31
N ALA A 120 25.82 -54.34 14.99
CA ALA A 120 26.33 -52.98 15.14
C ALA A 120 25.66 -52.01 14.16
N GLU A 121 25.51 -52.41 12.90
CA GLU A 121 24.82 -51.63 11.86
C GLU A 121 23.35 -51.38 12.21
N VAL A 122 22.61 -52.38 12.69
CA VAL A 122 21.21 -52.23 13.14
C VAL A 122 21.10 -51.20 14.27
N ARG A 123 22.02 -51.23 15.24
CA ARG A 123 22.03 -50.22 16.33
C ARG A 123 22.40 -48.84 15.84
N ALA A 124 23.32 -48.73 14.88
CA ALA A 124 23.70 -47.46 14.27
C ALA A 124 22.51 -46.85 13.50
N LEU A 125 21.82 -47.65 12.68
CA LEU A 125 20.63 -47.23 11.95
C LEU A 125 19.48 -46.85 12.89
N GLU A 126 19.30 -47.55 14.01
CA GLU A 126 18.30 -47.16 15.01
C GLU A 126 18.63 -45.81 15.66
N ALA A 127 19.91 -45.57 15.96
CA ALA A 127 20.37 -44.29 16.51
C ALA A 127 20.21 -43.15 15.49
N GLU A 128 20.56 -43.38 14.23
CA GLU A 128 20.37 -42.42 13.14
C GLU A 128 18.90 -42.10 12.91
N LYS A 129 18.03 -43.11 12.85
CA LYS A 129 16.57 -42.92 12.77
C LYS A 129 16.06 -42.05 13.91
N LYS A 130 16.49 -42.31 15.14
CA LYS A 130 16.12 -41.48 16.30
C LYS A 130 16.63 -40.05 16.11
N ALA A 131 17.90 -39.87 15.74
CA ALA A 131 18.50 -38.56 15.51
C ALA A 131 17.74 -37.75 14.44
N LEU A 132 17.38 -38.36 13.31
CA LEU A 132 16.59 -37.73 12.25
C LEU A 132 15.20 -37.30 12.74
N VAL A 133 14.53 -38.15 13.50
CA VAL A 133 13.22 -37.85 14.08
C VAL A 133 13.32 -36.69 15.06
N TYR A 134 14.33 -36.68 15.94
CA TYR A 134 14.54 -35.58 16.90
C TYR A 134 14.90 -34.27 16.19
N ASP A 135 15.75 -34.31 15.18
CA ASP A 135 16.10 -33.14 14.38
C ASP A 135 14.87 -32.59 13.64
N ASN A 136 14.08 -33.46 13.02
CA ASN A 136 12.85 -33.06 12.32
C ASN A 136 11.84 -32.41 13.28
N TYR A 137 11.54 -33.05 14.42
CA TYR A 137 10.63 -32.48 15.41
C TYR A 137 11.19 -31.18 16.01
N SER A 138 12.49 -31.10 16.30
CA SER A 138 13.14 -29.89 16.79
C SER A 138 13.02 -28.73 15.80
N LYS A 139 13.22 -28.99 14.50
CA LYS A 139 13.03 -28.03 13.41
C LYS A 139 11.58 -27.57 13.31
N LEU A 140 10.61 -28.49 13.37
CA LEU A 140 9.18 -28.14 13.35
C LEU A 140 8.77 -27.30 14.56
N ILE A 141 9.25 -27.65 15.75
CA ILE A 141 8.98 -26.89 16.97
C ILE A 141 9.59 -25.49 16.87
N SER A 142 10.82 -25.38 16.39
CA SER A 142 11.50 -24.10 16.20
C SER A 142 10.83 -23.23 15.14
N ALA A 143 10.37 -23.83 14.04
CA ALA A 143 9.59 -23.14 13.01
C ALA A 143 8.26 -22.62 13.56
N THR A 144 7.52 -23.45 14.30
CA THR A 144 6.25 -23.04 14.92
C THR A 144 6.43 -21.97 15.99
N GLU A 145 7.50 -22.03 16.78
CA GLU A 145 7.84 -20.96 17.74
C GLU A 145 8.22 -19.67 17.03
N THR A 146 8.97 -19.75 15.92
CA THR A 146 9.32 -18.58 15.10
C THR A 146 8.07 -17.95 14.51
N ILE A 147 7.14 -18.75 13.96
CA ILE A 147 5.85 -18.26 13.46
C ILE A 147 5.06 -17.59 14.59
N ARG A 148 4.99 -18.21 15.77
CA ARG A 148 4.30 -17.66 16.93
C ARG A 148 4.91 -16.33 17.38
N LYS A 149 6.25 -16.26 17.40
CA LYS A 149 7.01 -15.05 17.76
C LYS A 149 6.81 -13.94 16.74
N VAL A 150 6.89 -14.25 15.44
CA VAL A 150 6.61 -13.29 14.36
C VAL A 150 5.16 -12.83 14.42
N MET A 151 4.19 -13.73 14.60
CA MET A 151 2.78 -13.35 14.68
C MET A 151 2.52 -12.44 15.88
N ARG A 152 3.12 -12.69 17.05
CA ARG A 152 3.06 -11.75 18.17
C ARG A 152 3.78 -10.45 17.85
N ALA A 153 5.05 -10.50 17.47
CA ALA A 153 5.86 -9.31 17.22
C ALA A 153 5.43 -8.48 16.00
N SER A 154 4.64 -9.03 15.06
CA SER A 154 4.11 -8.33 13.90
C SER A 154 2.65 -7.89 14.07
N MET A 155 1.86 -8.56 14.91
CA MET A 155 0.48 -8.15 15.21
C MET A 155 0.41 -7.19 16.42
N ASP A 156 1.30 -7.31 17.40
CA ASP A 156 1.39 -6.40 18.54
C ASP A 156 1.82 -4.95 18.17
N PRO A 157 2.68 -4.69 17.16
CA PRO A 157 2.95 -3.32 16.68
C PRO A 157 1.83 -2.71 15.82
N LEU A 158 0.77 -3.46 15.47
CA LEU A 158 -0.42 -2.86 14.86
C LEU A 158 -1.39 -2.27 15.89
N LYS A 159 -1.29 -2.65 17.18
CA LYS A 159 -2.02 -1.99 18.27
C LYS A 159 -1.66 -0.50 18.45
N PRO A 160 -0.38 -0.06 18.45
CA PRO A 160 -0.08 1.37 18.58
C PRO A 160 -0.50 2.19 17.34
N LEU A 161 -0.50 1.63 16.13
CA LEU A 161 -1.03 2.33 14.94
C LEU A 161 -2.56 2.49 14.98
N ALA A 162 -3.29 1.47 15.45
CA ALA A 162 -4.73 1.61 15.69
C ALA A 162 -5.02 2.58 16.84
N SER A 163 -4.24 2.53 17.92
CA SER A 163 -4.39 3.41 19.10
C SER A 163 -4.01 4.87 18.84
N THR A 164 -3.26 5.18 17.78
CA THR A 164 -2.90 6.57 17.40
C THR A 164 -3.88 7.17 16.39
N LEU A 165 -4.71 6.36 15.73
CA LEU A 165 -5.65 6.85 14.72
C LEU A 165 -6.84 7.59 15.34
N ASP A 166 -7.45 7.04 16.39
CA ASP A 166 -8.58 7.67 17.10
C ASP A 166 -8.27 9.08 17.66
N PRO A 167 -7.15 9.31 18.38
CA PRO A 167 -6.81 10.65 18.86
C PRO A 167 -6.49 11.62 17.71
N VAL A 168 -5.89 11.14 16.61
CA VAL A 168 -5.63 12.00 15.44
C VAL A 168 -6.93 12.38 14.73
N ILE A 169 -7.88 11.45 14.57
CA ILE A 169 -9.18 11.73 13.96
C ILE A 169 -9.96 12.73 14.80
N THR A 170 -9.97 12.58 16.13
CA THR A 170 -10.65 13.53 17.03
C THR A 170 -9.99 14.91 16.98
N GLN A 171 -8.66 14.98 16.88
CA GLN A 171 -7.94 16.23 16.70
C GLN A 171 -8.26 16.90 15.36
N ILE A 172 -8.32 16.14 14.26
CA ILE A 172 -8.71 16.68 12.95
C ILE A 172 -10.15 17.20 12.99
N TYR A 173 -11.06 16.48 13.64
CA TYR A 173 -12.46 16.91 13.75
C TYR A 173 -12.60 18.20 14.57
N SER A 174 -11.85 18.33 15.67
CA SER A 174 -11.87 19.54 16.50
C SER A 174 -11.26 20.73 15.76
N GLN A 175 -10.14 20.54 15.07
CA GLN A 175 -9.51 21.56 14.23
C GLN A 175 -10.43 21.99 13.08
N ALA A 176 -11.00 21.05 12.34
CA ALA A 176 -11.94 21.34 11.26
C ALA A 176 -13.20 22.05 11.75
N SER A 177 -13.72 21.67 12.92
CA SER A 177 -14.87 22.35 13.53
C SER A 177 -14.52 23.77 13.97
N SER A 178 -13.33 23.98 14.53
CA SER A 178 -12.83 25.32 14.89
C SER A 178 -12.66 26.23 13.68
N ILE A 179 -12.08 25.72 12.57
CA ILE A 179 -11.95 26.47 11.31
C ILE A 179 -13.33 26.80 10.73
N ARG A 180 -14.28 25.86 10.79
CA ARG A 180 -15.64 26.09 10.32
C ARG A 180 -16.34 27.17 11.14
N GLU A 181 -16.13 27.18 12.45
CA GLU A 181 -16.71 28.19 13.34
C GLU A 181 -16.07 29.57 13.12
N SER A 182 -14.74 29.65 12.98
CA SER A 182 -14.07 30.92 12.66
C SER A 182 -14.46 31.47 11.29
N LEU A 183 -14.67 30.60 10.30
CA LEU A 183 -15.21 31.00 9.00
C LEU A 183 -16.67 31.47 9.12
N ARG A 184 -17.46 30.84 9.99
CA ARG A 184 -18.85 31.25 10.26
C ARG A 184 -18.90 32.61 10.96
N GLU A 185 -18.01 32.86 11.91
CA GLU A 185 -17.93 34.15 12.61
C GLU A 185 -17.42 35.27 11.71
N SER A 186 -16.45 34.99 10.83
CA SER A 186 -15.91 35.97 9.88
C SER A 186 -16.84 36.23 8.68
N MET A 187 -17.77 35.32 8.38
CA MET A 187 -18.79 35.54 7.36
C MET A 187 -20.03 36.19 7.99
N PRO A 188 -20.51 37.33 7.45
CA PRO A 188 -21.77 37.90 7.93
C PRO A 188 -22.90 36.89 7.70
N ALA A 189 -23.76 36.72 8.70
CA ALA A 189 -24.90 35.81 8.63
C ALA A 189 -25.67 36.02 7.30
N PRO A 190 -26.09 34.94 6.60
CA PRO A 190 -26.74 35.06 5.29
C PRO A 190 -28.04 35.89 5.31
N GLU A 191 -28.62 36.09 6.50
CA GLU A 191 -29.83 36.89 6.70
C GLU A 191 -29.56 38.36 7.06
N SER A 192 -28.30 38.73 7.29
CA SER A 192 -27.93 40.13 7.51
C SER A 192 -28.25 40.97 6.27
N GLU A 193 -28.79 42.17 6.48
CA GLU A 193 -29.09 43.12 5.40
C GLU A 193 -27.84 43.42 4.55
N GLU A 194 -26.65 43.38 5.14
CA GLU A 194 -25.39 43.51 4.40
C GLU A 194 -25.13 42.34 3.44
N ALA A 195 -25.44 41.11 3.86
CA ALA A 195 -25.29 39.93 3.02
C ALA A 195 -26.27 39.97 1.84
N LYS A 196 -27.53 40.38 2.08
CA LYS A 196 -28.53 40.62 1.04
C LYS A 196 -28.10 41.73 0.08
N ALA A 197 -27.54 42.83 0.58
CA ALA A 197 -27.03 43.92 -0.24
C ALA A 197 -25.85 43.49 -1.12
N ARG A 198 -24.89 42.73 -0.57
CA ARG A 198 -23.76 42.15 -1.33
C ARG A 198 -24.26 41.17 -2.41
N ALA A 199 -25.24 40.33 -2.10
CA ALA A 199 -25.86 39.43 -3.07
C ALA A 199 -26.57 40.20 -4.20
N ARG A 200 -27.31 41.26 -3.89
CA ARG A 200 -27.94 42.15 -4.88
C ARG A 200 -26.89 42.79 -5.81
N ARG A 201 -25.80 43.34 -5.24
CA ARG A 201 -24.67 43.92 -6.00
C ARG A 201 -23.99 42.89 -6.92
N ARG A 202 -23.83 41.65 -6.45
CA ARG A 202 -23.26 40.57 -7.26
C ARG A 202 -24.15 40.22 -8.44
N ARG A 203 -25.47 40.10 -8.21
CA ARG A 203 -26.44 39.83 -9.28
C ARG A 203 -26.47 40.96 -10.31
N SER A 204 -26.51 42.22 -9.87
CA SER A 204 -26.49 43.36 -10.80
C SER A 204 -25.19 43.41 -11.60
N ARG A 205 -24.04 43.06 -11.00
CA ARG A 205 -22.76 42.97 -11.72
C ARG A 205 -22.76 41.89 -12.78
N LEU A 206 -23.31 40.71 -12.50
CA LEU A 206 -23.40 39.62 -13.48
C LEU A 206 -24.29 40.01 -14.66
N LEU A 207 -25.44 40.65 -14.39
CA LEU A 207 -26.32 41.17 -15.44
C LEU A 207 -25.62 42.22 -16.30
N ALA A 208 -24.82 43.11 -15.70
CA ALA A 208 -24.03 44.08 -16.47
C ALA A 208 -22.98 43.42 -17.36
N ILE A 209 -22.29 42.39 -16.87
CA ILE A 209 -21.32 41.63 -17.68
C ILE A 209 -22.04 40.94 -18.84
N GLU A 210 -23.18 40.31 -18.59
CA GLU A 210 -23.96 39.63 -19.62
C GLU A 210 -24.42 40.59 -20.72
N VAL A 211 -24.98 41.74 -20.33
CA VAL A 211 -25.44 42.78 -21.27
C VAL A 211 -24.29 43.35 -22.09
N LEU A 212 -23.14 43.65 -21.48
CA LEU A 212 -21.97 44.16 -22.20
C LEU A 212 -21.37 43.13 -23.18
N ALA A 213 -21.59 41.83 -22.95
CA ALA A 213 -21.14 40.77 -23.86
C ALA A 213 -22.09 40.54 -25.05
N THR A 214 -23.34 41.03 -25.00
CA THR A 214 -24.34 40.83 -26.05
C THR A 214 -23.93 41.35 -27.44
N PRO A 215 -23.34 42.55 -27.66
CA PRO A 215 -23.03 43.02 -29.02
C PRO A 215 -22.06 42.10 -29.78
N GLN A 216 -21.09 41.48 -29.09
CA GLN A 216 -20.20 40.51 -29.71
C GLN A 216 -20.94 39.22 -30.11
N ARG A 217 -21.87 38.75 -29.28
CA ARG A 217 -22.74 37.61 -29.58
C ARG A 217 -23.65 37.89 -30.78
N LEU A 218 -24.17 39.11 -30.91
CA LEU A 218 -25.00 39.53 -32.05
C LEU A 218 -24.22 39.50 -33.37
N ARG A 219 -22.96 39.94 -33.38
CA ARG A 219 -22.09 39.89 -34.58
C ARG A 219 -21.90 38.46 -35.09
N LEU A 220 -21.76 37.49 -34.18
CA LEU A 220 -21.66 36.08 -34.56
C LEU A 220 -22.96 35.57 -35.19
N LEU A 221 -24.11 35.89 -34.60
CA LEU A 221 -25.41 35.47 -35.13
C LEU A 221 -25.74 36.07 -36.51
N VAL A 222 -25.36 37.33 -36.74
CA VAL A 222 -25.53 37.99 -38.05
C VAL A 222 -24.59 37.40 -39.10
N ARG A 223 -23.34 37.09 -38.74
CA ARG A 223 -22.42 36.37 -39.64
C ARG A 223 -22.96 35.00 -40.04
N ASP A 224 -23.62 34.31 -39.12
CA ASP A 224 -24.23 33.00 -39.35
C ASP A 224 -25.60 33.09 -40.07
N GLY A 225 -26.01 34.28 -40.53
CA GLY A 225 -27.23 34.53 -41.32
C GLY A 225 -28.53 34.57 -40.51
N ARG A 226 -28.45 34.52 -39.17
CA ARG A 226 -29.62 34.48 -38.26
C ARG A 226 -29.94 35.86 -37.70
N GLU A 227 -30.20 36.81 -38.60
CA GLU A 227 -30.43 38.22 -38.23
C GLU A 227 -31.69 38.44 -37.38
N ASP A 228 -32.78 37.72 -37.68
CA ASP A 228 -34.05 37.89 -36.98
C ASP A 228 -33.95 37.49 -35.50
N GLU A 229 -33.18 36.43 -35.21
CA GLU A 229 -32.91 35.99 -33.85
C GLU A 229 -31.99 36.94 -33.10
N ALA A 230 -30.99 37.50 -33.79
CA ALA A 230 -30.13 38.52 -33.23
C ALA A 230 -30.94 39.78 -32.85
N ARG A 231 -31.88 40.23 -33.69
CA ARG A 231 -32.76 41.36 -33.36
C ARG A 231 -33.58 41.08 -32.10
N ARG A 232 -34.23 39.91 -32.01
CA ARG A 232 -34.99 39.50 -30.82
C ARG A 232 -34.12 39.46 -29.56
N GLN A 233 -32.89 38.94 -29.65
CA GLN A 233 -31.97 38.89 -28.52
C GLN A 233 -31.44 40.27 -28.11
N TRP A 234 -31.44 41.25 -29.02
CA TRP A 234 -31.00 42.62 -28.73
C TRP A 234 -32.07 43.51 -28.09
N GLU A 235 -33.36 43.21 -28.29
CA GLU A 235 -34.46 44.05 -27.77
C GLU A 235 -34.40 44.30 -26.26
N LEU A 236 -34.22 43.25 -25.46
CA LEU A 236 -34.20 43.34 -24.00
C LEU A 236 -32.93 44.01 -23.46
N PRO A 237 -31.70 43.60 -23.86
CA PRO A 237 -30.46 44.29 -23.46
C PRO A 237 -30.45 45.76 -23.89
N ARG A 238 -30.94 46.08 -25.10
CA ARG A 238 -31.01 47.46 -25.60
C ARG A 238 -31.93 48.32 -24.75
N ARG A 239 -33.13 47.82 -24.40
CA ARG A 239 -34.05 48.53 -23.49
C ARG A 239 -33.39 48.77 -22.13
N LEU A 240 -32.70 47.77 -21.59
CA LEU A 240 -32.01 47.90 -20.31
C LEU A 240 -30.90 48.96 -20.38
N LEU A 241 -30.07 48.96 -21.42
CA LEU A 241 -29.01 49.96 -21.64
C LEU A 241 -29.58 51.38 -21.80
N LEU A 242 -30.71 51.55 -22.49
CA LEU A 242 -31.39 52.84 -22.58
C LEU A 242 -31.85 53.32 -21.20
N THR A 243 -32.45 52.44 -20.39
CA THR A 243 -32.83 52.81 -19.01
C THR A 243 -31.62 53.13 -18.13
N TRP A 244 -30.44 52.56 -18.41
CA TRP A 244 -29.21 52.88 -17.68
C TRP A 244 -28.66 54.23 -18.09
N ARG A 245 -28.67 54.53 -19.39
CA ARG A 245 -28.32 55.85 -19.92
C ARG A 245 -29.23 56.94 -19.35
N ASP A 246 -30.54 56.72 -19.35
CA ASP A 246 -31.51 57.69 -18.84
C ASP A 246 -31.36 57.93 -17.32
N LYS A 247 -30.82 56.94 -16.59
CA LYS A 247 -30.45 57.03 -15.17
C LYS A 247 -29.02 57.54 -14.93
N GLY A 248 -28.27 57.87 -15.98
CA GLY A 248 -26.87 58.31 -15.89
C GLY A 248 -25.88 57.23 -15.41
N VAL A 249 -26.23 55.95 -15.55
CA VAL A 249 -25.40 54.83 -15.11
C VAL A 249 -24.48 54.38 -16.25
N GLY A 250 -23.17 54.40 -16.04
CA GLY A 250 -22.18 53.84 -16.97
C GLY A 250 -21.70 54.77 -18.10
N GLY A 251 -22.18 56.01 -18.16
CA GLY A 251 -21.64 57.07 -19.03
C GLY A 251 -21.46 56.66 -20.50
N ASP A 252 -20.31 57.00 -21.07
CA ASP A 252 -19.97 56.78 -22.48
C ASP A 252 -19.87 55.30 -22.86
N ASP A 253 -19.57 54.41 -21.91
CA ASP A 253 -19.44 52.96 -22.16
C ASP A 253 -20.79 52.34 -22.54
N VAL A 254 -21.88 52.82 -21.92
CA VAL A 254 -23.24 52.38 -22.24
C VAL A 254 -23.65 52.84 -23.63
N GLN A 255 -23.32 54.08 -23.99
CA GLN A 255 -23.61 54.61 -25.33
C GLN A 255 -22.82 53.85 -26.39
N THR A 256 -21.54 53.60 -26.14
CA THR A 256 -20.68 52.79 -27.02
C THR A 256 -21.23 51.38 -27.22
N CYS A 257 -21.75 50.74 -26.16
CA CYS A 257 -22.36 49.41 -26.26
C CYS A 257 -23.64 49.41 -27.11
N ILE A 258 -24.48 50.46 -26.97
CA ILE A 258 -25.69 50.64 -27.79
C ILE A 258 -25.29 50.80 -29.26
N ASP A 259 -24.34 51.69 -29.55
CA ASP A 259 -23.88 51.97 -30.91
C ASP A 259 -23.25 50.72 -31.55
N GLN A 260 -22.45 49.96 -30.78
CA GLN A 260 -21.85 48.71 -31.23
C GLN A 260 -22.89 47.63 -31.54
N GLY A 261 -23.99 47.57 -30.80
CA GLY A 261 -25.09 46.62 -31.02
C GLY A 261 -25.99 47.03 -32.19
N ASP A 262 -26.33 48.32 -32.32
CA ASP A 262 -27.12 48.84 -33.43
C ASP A 262 -26.34 48.78 -34.76
N ALA A 263 -25.02 48.99 -34.73
CA ALA A 263 -24.14 48.85 -35.91
C ALA A 263 -24.11 47.43 -36.50
N VAL A 264 -24.40 46.38 -35.71
CA VAL A 264 -24.44 44.99 -36.21
C VAL A 264 -25.52 44.81 -37.28
N PHE A 265 -26.62 45.54 -37.18
CA PHE A 265 -27.76 45.46 -38.11
C PHE A 265 -27.70 46.50 -39.24
N GLY A 266 -26.87 47.54 -39.09
CA GLY A 266 -26.71 48.63 -40.06
C GLY A 266 -25.79 48.30 -41.26
N GLN A 267 -24.93 47.29 -41.15
CA GLN A 267 -23.96 46.94 -42.21
C GLN A 267 -24.58 46.23 -43.44
N GLY A 268 -25.88 45.95 -43.43
CA GLY A 268 -26.61 45.33 -44.55
C GLY A 268 -26.96 46.26 -45.72
N LYS A 269 -26.62 47.56 -45.66
CA LYS A 269 -26.85 48.50 -46.77
C LYS A 269 -25.53 48.95 -47.42
N ARG A 270 -24.93 48.09 -48.25
CA ARG A 270 -23.99 48.55 -49.28
C ARG A 270 -24.80 49.22 -50.40
N PRO A 271 -24.48 50.45 -50.83
CA PRO A 271 -25.00 50.97 -52.09
C PRO A 271 -24.32 50.21 -53.24
N ASP A 272 -25.12 49.56 -54.08
CA ASP A 272 -24.67 48.93 -55.31
C ASP A 272 -24.00 49.96 -56.24
N GLU A 273 -22.81 49.62 -56.71
CA GLU A 273 -22.06 50.32 -57.76
C GLU A 273 -22.55 49.83 -59.14
N PRO A 274 -23.03 50.69 -60.05
CA PRO A 274 -23.21 50.29 -61.44
C PRO A 274 -21.95 50.55 -62.27
N THR A 275 -21.43 49.45 -62.78
CA THR A 275 -20.46 49.28 -63.86
C THR A 275 -20.80 50.11 -65.10
N THR A 276 -19.85 50.88 -65.63
CA THR A 276 -19.86 51.31 -67.05
C THR A 276 -18.77 50.54 -67.79
N ARG A 277 -19.22 49.57 -68.61
CA ARG A 277 -18.47 48.93 -69.70
C ARG A 277 -19.09 49.46 -71.00
N GLU A 278 -18.33 50.21 -71.79
CA GLU A 278 -18.51 50.40 -73.24
C GLU A 278 -17.10 50.39 -73.83
N THR A 279 -16.68 49.24 -74.38
CA THR A 279 -16.45 48.97 -75.83
C THR A 279 -15.44 49.90 -76.47
#